data_AF-A0A1K1RZE5-F1
#
_entry.id   AF-A0A1K1RZE5-F1
#
_cell.length_a   1.000
_cell.length_b   1.000
_cell.length_c   1.000
_cell.angle_alpha   90.00
_cell.angle_beta   90.00
_cell.angle_gamma   90.00
#
_symmetry.space_group_name_H-M   'P 1'
#
loop_
_entity.id
_entity.type
_entity.pdbx_description
1 polymer ?
#
loop_
_entity_poly.entity_id
_entity_poly.type
_entity_poly.pdbx_seq_one_letter_code
_entity_poly.pdbx_strand_id
1 'polypeptide(L)' 'MANKQIEMRKVKKIFKLYSAGVSKRRISSQLGISRNTVSKYIAFFQRYQL' A
#
# COMPACT_ATOMS: atom_id res chain seq x y z
N MET A 1 9.05 9.56 -6.19
CA MET A 1 10.11 9.52 -7.21
C MET A 1 10.00 8.22 -7.98
N ALA A 2 10.06 8.29 -9.31
CA ALA A 2 10.09 7.10 -10.14
C ALA A 2 11.33 6.26 -9.78
N ASN A 3 11.18 4.93 -9.75
CA ASN A 3 12.21 3.92 -9.47
C ASN A 3 12.72 3.73 -8.03
N LYS A 4 12.15 4.39 -7.01
CA LYS A 4 12.49 4.00 -5.63
C LYS A 4 11.82 2.66 -5.29
N GLN A 5 12.62 1.61 -5.13
CA GLN A 5 12.14 0.32 -4.64
C GLN A 5 11.52 0.51 -3.26
N ILE A 6 10.30 -0.01 -3.09
CA ILE A 6 9.65 -0.08 -1.80
C ILE A 6 10.01 -1.41 -1.15
N GLU A 7 10.37 -1.36 0.13
CA GLU A 7 10.61 -2.57 0.90
C GLU A 7 9.34 -3.43 0.98
N MET A 8 9.48 -4.74 0.76
CA MET A 8 8.36 -5.67 0.86
C MET A 8 7.68 -5.66 2.24
N ARG A 9 8.41 -5.32 3.31
CA ARG A 9 7.83 -5.12 4.66
C ARG A 9 6.75 -4.03 4.65
N LYS A 10 6.97 -2.92 3.94
CA LYS A 10 5.98 -1.85 3.80
C LYS A 10 4.80 -2.29 2.94
N VAL A 11 5.05 -3.05 1.87
CA VAL A 11 3.99 -3.62 1.01
C VAL A 11 3.08 -4.55 1.82
N LYS A 12 3.64 -5.49 2.59
CA LYS A 12 2.86 -6.37 3.48
C LYS A 12 2.03 -5.59 4.50
N LYS A 13 2.56 -4.49 5.05
CA LYS A 13 1.79 -3.59 5.93
C LYS A 13 0.64 -2.89 5.20
N ILE A 14 0.81 -2.47 3.95
CA ILE A 14 -0.28 -1.90 3.14
C ILE A 14 -1.41 -2.91 3.03
N PHE A 15 -1.11 -4.16 2.66
CA PHE A 15 -2.11 -5.21 2.51
C PHE A 15 -2.83 -5.50 3.83
N LYS A 16 -2.08 -5.71 4.92
CA LYS A 16 -2.66 -5.94 6.25
C LYS A 16 -3.62 -4.82 6.68
N LEU A 17 -3.22 -3.56 6.50
CA LEU A 17 -4.06 -2.42 6.88
C LEU A 17 -5.29 -2.29 5.97
N TYR A 18 -5.13 -2.54 4.68
CA TYR A 18 -6.25 -2.49 3.72
C TYR A 18 -7.28 -3.59 4.01
N SER A 19 -6.84 -4.83 4.24
CA SER A 19 -7.72 -5.94 4.63
C SER A 19 -8.41 -5.70 5.97
N ALA A 20 -7.81 -4.90 6.87
CA ALA A 20 -8.44 -4.45 8.12
C ALA A 20 -9.41 -3.25 7.94
N GLY A 21 -9.71 -2.84 6.70
CA GLY A 21 -10.65 -1.75 6.41
C GLY A 21 -10.08 -0.34 6.57
N VAL A 22 -8.76 -0.18 6.74
CA VAL A 22 -8.14 1.14 6.89
C VAL A 22 -8.13 1.89 5.56
N SER A 23 -8.56 3.16 5.57
CA SER A 23 -8.64 3.96 4.36
C SER A 23 -7.25 4.24 3.75
N LYS A 24 -7.18 4.33 2.41
CA LYS A 24 -5.94 4.61 1.66
C LYS A 24 -5.21 5.88 2.15
N ARG A 25 -5.97 6.91 2.56
CA ARG A 25 -5.42 8.16 3.13
C ARG A 25 -4.72 7.91 4.47
N ARG A 26 -5.33 7.13 5.37
CA ARG A 26 -4.74 6.79 6.68
C ARG A 26 -3.52 5.89 6.54
N ILE A 27 -3.56 4.91 5.63
CA ILE A 27 -2.40 4.04 5.32
C ILE A 27 -1.23 4.89 4.81
N SER A 28 -1.49 5.82 3.89
CA SER A 28 -0.47 6.73 3.34
C SER A 28 0.21 7.55 4.43
N SER A 29 -0.58 8.17 5.32
CA SER A 29 -0.07 8.96 6.44
C SER A 29 0.71 8.11 7.44
N GLN A 30 0.19 6.93 7.82
CA GLN A 30 0.81 6.06 8.82
C GLN A 30 2.13 5.42 8.35
N LEU A 31 2.26 5.12 7.06
CA LEU A 31 3.45 4.47 6.52
C LEU A 31 4.45 5.45 5.89
N GLY A 32 4.11 6.74 5.78
CA GLY A 32 4.92 7.74 5.08
C GLY A 32 5.09 7.41 3.59
N ILE A 33 4.05 6.84 2.97
CA ILE A 33 4.06 6.40 1.57
C ILE A 33 3.08 7.26 0.79
N SER A 34 3.43 7.67 -0.43
CA SER A 34 2.51 8.42 -1.27
C SER A 34 1.19 7.65 -1.50
N ARG A 35 0.06 8.37 -1.49
CA ARG A 35 -1.25 7.77 -1.79
C ARG A 35 -1.27 7.02 -3.13
N ASN A 36 -0.54 7.49 -4.13
CA ASN A 36 -0.48 6.85 -5.45
C ASN A 36 0.20 5.46 -5.36
N THR A 37 1.28 5.36 -4.60
CA THR A 37 1.93 4.07 -4.34
C THR A 37 1.00 3.12 -3.57
N VAL A 38 0.30 3.61 -2.54
CA VAL A 38 -0.69 2.81 -1.80
C VAL A 38 -1.80 2.30 -2.76
N SER A 39 -2.35 3.18 -3.60
CA SER A 39 -3.36 2.79 -4.60
C SER A 39 -2.84 1.76 -5.60
N LYS A 40 -1.61 1.92 -6.10
CA LYS A 40 -0.96 0.96 -7.02
C LYS A 40 -0.88 -0.43 -6.40
N TYR A 41 -0.41 -0.53 -5.15
CA TYR A 41 -0.27 -1.81 -4.47
C TYR A 41 -1.61 -2.44 -4.09
N ILE A 42 -2.60 -1.65 -3.68
CA ILE A 42 -3.96 -2.16 -3.45
C ILE A 42 -4.58 -2.69 -4.75
N ALA A 43 -4.38 -2.01 -5.88
CA ALA A 43 -4.85 -2.50 -7.17
C ALA A 43 -4.21 -3.85 -7.54
N PHE A 44 -2.90 -4.03 -7.26
CA PHE A 44 -2.26 -5.34 -7.42
C PHE A 44 -2.83 -6.39 -6.47
N PHE A 45 -3.02 -6.05 -5.20
CA PHE A 45 -3.62 -6.94 -4.20
C PHE A 45 -4.98 -7.47 -4.66
N GLN A 46 -5.86 -6.58 -5.13
CA GLN A 46 -7.18 -6.94 -5.65
C GLN A 46 -7.10 -7.76 -6.95
N ARG A 47 -6.20 -7.37 -7.87
CA ARG A 47 -6.04 -8.04 -9.17
C ARG A 47 -5.51 -9.48 -9.03
N TYR A 48 -4.61 -9.71 -8.08
CA TYR A 48 -3.93 -10.99 -7.92
C TYR A 48 -4.43 -11.83 -6.73
N GLN A 49 -5.48 -11.38 -6.01
CA GLN A 49 -6.05 -12.07 -4.85
C GLN A 49 -4.98 -12.49 -3.83
N LEU A 50 -4.03 -11.59 -3.57
CA LEU A 50 -2.91 -11.81 -2.65
C LEU A 50 -3.29 -11.60 -1.18
#